data_AF-A0A6N7M6X3-F1
#
_entry.id   AF-A0A6N7M6X3-F1
#
_cell.length_a   1.000
_cell.length_b   1.000
_cell.length_c   1.000
_cell.angle_alpha   90.00
_cell.angle_beta   90.00
_cell.angle_gamma   90.00
#
_symmetry.space_group_name_H-M   'P 1'
#
loop_
_entity.id
_entity.type
_entity.pdbx_description
1 polymer ?
#
loop_
_entity_poly.entity_id
_entity_poly.type
_entity_poly.pdbx_seq_one_letter_code
_entity_poly.pdbx_strand_id
1 'polypeptide(L)'
;MTKVILIIILVIGTIYICEAKQIKEKPRVIAMTDGEIDDHSSMVRFLLYTCDIELLAIIETNSVFQRSGHSDEPWLENQLDAYEQIYPNLIVHNPDYPSAQKIRSLCFICFASQM
;
A
#
# COMPACT_ATOMS: atom_id res chain seq x y z
N MET A 1 41.08 10.04 -33.67
CA MET A 1 39.95 10.82 -33.12
C MET A 1 38.62 10.11 -33.28
N THR A 2 38.25 9.63 -34.48
CA THR A 2 36.98 8.92 -34.75
C THR A 2 36.76 7.66 -33.90
N LYS A 3 37.82 6.87 -33.65
CA LYS A 3 37.77 5.68 -32.79
C LYS A 3 37.50 6.00 -31.31
N VAL A 4 37.98 7.15 -30.82
CA VAL A 4 37.78 7.60 -29.44
C VAL A 4 36.34 8.07 -29.24
N ILE A 5 35.80 8.79 -30.22
CA ILE A 5 34.39 9.21 -30.22
C ILE A 5 33.46 8.00 -30.20
N LEU A 6 33.76 6.96 -31.00
CA LEU A 6 32.97 5.72 -31.00
C LEU A 6 32.97 5.00 -29.63
N ILE A 7 34.11 4.99 -28.94
CA ILE A 7 34.23 4.37 -27.61
C ILE A 7 33.44 5.18 -26.56
N ILE A 8 33.49 6.51 -26.63
CA ILE A 8 32.71 7.38 -25.74
C ILE A 8 31.20 7.17 -25.95
N ILE A 9 30.75 7.09 -27.20
CA ILE A 9 29.34 6.82 -27.53
C ILE A 9 28.92 5.44 -27.01
N LEU A 10 29.77 4.42 -27.17
CA LEU A 10 29.51 3.07 -26.67
C LEU A 10 29.39 3.05 -25.13
N VAL A 11 30.31 3.72 -24.43
CA VAL A 11 30.31 3.80 -22.96
C VAL A 11 29.09 4.56 -22.44
N ILE A 12 28.75 5.69 -23.06
CA ILE A 12 27.53 6.45 -22.73
C ILE A 12 26.29 5.58 -22.98
N GLY A 13 26.22 4.89 -24.13
CA GLY A 13 25.12 3.98 -24.45
C GLY A 13 24.97 2.85 -23.42
N THR A 14 26.07 2.28 -22.92
CA THR A 14 26.01 1.25 -21.87
C THR A 14 25.55 1.77 -20.51
N ILE A 15 25.88 3.02 -20.17
CA ILE A 15 25.41 3.66 -18.92
C ILE A 15 23.89 3.84 -18.97
N TYR A 16 23.33 4.26 -20.10
CA TYR A 16 21.88 4.42 -20.28
C TYR A 16 21.10 3.09 -20.19
N ILE A 17 21.68 1.97 -20.67
CA ILE A 17 21.01 0.65 -20.61
C ILE A 17 20.99 0.10 -19.18
N CYS A 18 22.01 0.39 -18.36
CA CYS A 18 22.07 -0.06 -16.97
C CYS A 18 21.00 0.59 -16.07
N GLU A 19 20.46 1.75 -16.46
CA GLU A 19 19.44 2.47 -15.69
C GLU A 19 17.99 2.03 -16.00
N ALA A 20 17.80 1.04 -16.88
CA ALA A 20 16.50 0.42 -17.11
C ALA A 20 16.09 -0.42 -15.90
N LYS A 21 15.70 0.26 -14.82
CA LYS A 21 15.07 -0.30 -13.62
C LYS A 21 13.86 -1.09 -14.08
N GLN A 22 13.88 -2.42 -13.93
CA GLN A 22 12.67 -3.23 -14.10
C GLN A 22 11.64 -2.73 -13.09
N ILE A 23 10.69 -1.92 -13.55
CA ILE A 23 9.51 -1.55 -12.78
C ILE A 23 8.65 -2.81 -12.76
N LYS A 24 8.84 -3.64 -11.73
CA LYS A 24 7.90 -4.70 -11.42
C LYS A 24 6.64 -3.99 -10.93
N GLU A 25 5.59 -3.98 -11.75
CA GLU A 25 4.31 -3.37 -11.38
C GLU A 25 3.83 -3.98 -10.07
N LYS A 26 3.44 -3.11 -9.13
CA LYS A 26 2.91 -3.56 -7.85
C LYS A 26 1.53 -4.18 -8.08
N PRO A 27 1.21 -5.32 -7.46
CA PRO A 27 -0.14 -5.86 -7.53
C PRO A 27 -1.13 -4.84 -6.95
N ARG A 28 -2.24 -4.65 -7.67
CA ARG A 28 -3.32 -3.74 -7.30
C ARG A 28 -4.25 -4.45 -6.33
N VAL A 29 -4.47 -3.85 -5.16
CA VAL A 29 -5.20 -4.52 -4.07
C VAL A 29 -6.34 -3.65 -3.56
N ILE A 30 -7.50 -4.28 -3.42
CA ILE A 30 -8.64 -3.80 -2.63
C ILE A 30 -8.82 -4.81 -1.49
N ALA A 31 -8.82 -4.32 -0.26
CA ALA A 31 -9.15 -5.13 0.92
C ALA A 31 -10.59 -4.83 1.36
N MET A 32 -11.41 -5.86 1.53
CA MET A 32 -12.74 -5.76 2.14
C MET A 32 -12.71 -6.52 3.46
N THR A 33 -13.28 -5.94 4.52
CA THR A 33 -13.16 -6.47 5.88
C THR A 33 -14.42 -6.17 6.68
N ASP A 34 -14.85 -7.11 7.52
CA ASP A 34 -15.95 -6.93 8.47
C ASP A 34 -15.47 -6.56 9.87
N GLY A 35 -14.16 -6.48 10.11
CA GLY A 35 -13.61 -5.92 11.35
C GLY A 35 -13.70 -6.88 12.54
N GLU A 36 -13.71 -8.19 12.31
CA GLU A 36 -13.57 -9.16 13.39
C GLU A 36 -12.15 -9.17 13.97
N ILE A 37 -11.94 -9.88 15.07
CA ILE A 37 -10.66 -9.87 15.79
C ILE A 37 -9.47 -10.37 14.93
N ASP A 38 -9.72 -11.25 13.97
CA ASP A 38 -8.73 -11.74 13.01
C ASP A 38 -8.48 -10.74 11.87
N ASP A 39 -9.49 -9.96 11.46
CA ASP A 39 -9.29 -8.82 10.57
C ASP A 39 -8.33 -7.80 11.18
N HIS A 40 -8.47 -7.50 12.47
CA HIS A 40 -7.54 -6.60 13.16
C HIS A 40 -6.09 -7.08 13.02
N SER A 41 -5.87 -8.38 13.23
CA SER A 41 -4.54 -8.98 13.18
C SER A 41 -3.98 -8.99 11.76
N SER A 42 -4.81 -9.32 10.77
CA SER A 42 -4.41 -9.34 9.37
C SER A 42 -4.19 -7.93 8.80
N MET A 43 -4.95 -6.93 9.27
CA MET A 43 -4.84 -5.53 8.87
C MET A 43 -3.52 -4.90 9.32
N VAL A 44 -3.06 -5.16 10.56
CA VAL A 44 -1.73 -4.73 11.01
C VAL A 44 -0.65 -5.23 10.06
N ARG A 45 -0.69 -6.52 9.70
CA ARG A 45 0.25 -7.08 8.72
C ARG A 45 0.07 -6.44 7.34
N PHE A 46 -1.17 -6.25 6.89
CA PHE A 46 -1.45 -5.64 5.60
C PHE A 46 -0.86 -4.24 5.46
N LEU A 47 -1.04 -3.38 6.48
CA LEU A 47 -0.46 -2.03 6.55
C LEU A 47 1.08 -2.05 6.45
N LEU A 48 1.72 -3.02 7.11
CA LEU A 48 3.18 -3.21 7.05
C LEU A 48 3.69 -3.80 5.73
N TYR A 49 2.82 -4.15 4.79
CA TYR A 49 3.20 -4.58 3.44
C TYR A 49 2.71 -3.61 2.35
N THR A 50 2.16 -2.46 2.73
CA THR A 50 1.66 -1.45 1.78
C THR A 50 2.74 -0.91 0.83
N CYS A 51 4.02 -1.02 1.17
CA CYS A 51 5.12 -0.66 0.28
C CYS A 51 5.24 -1.57 -0.95
N ASP A 52 4.73 -2.80 -0.89
CA ASP A 52 4.88 -3.82 -1.94
C ASP A 52 3.66 -3.91 -2.87
N ILE A 53 2.60 -3.15 -2.58
CA ILE A 53 1.33 -3.19 -3.31
C ILE A 53 0.92 -1.80 -3.79
N GLU A 54 0.05 -1.76 -4.80
CA GLU A 54 -0.73 -0.56 -5.12
C GLU A 54 -2.07 -0.67 -4.40
N LEU A 55 -2.16 -0.07 -3.21
CA LEU A 55 -3.40 -0.03 -2.44
C LEU A 55 -4.41 0.86 -3.17
N LEU A 56 -5.57 0.30 -3.52
CA LEU A 56 -6.67 1.00 -4.17
C LEU A 56 -7.79 1.36 -3.19
N ALA A 57 -8.10 0.47 -2.24
CA ALA A 57 -9.10 0.72 -1.22
C ALA A 57 -8.98 -0.24 -0.02
N ILE A 58 -9.36 0.24 1.15
CA ILE A 58 -9.76 -0.57 2.31
C ILE A 58 -11.25 -0.27 2.53
N ILE A 59 -12.09 -1.30 2.45
CA ILE A 59 -13.54 -1.15 2.51
C ILE A 59 -14.06 -1.92 3.72
N GLU A 60 -14.60 -1.19 4.69
CA GLU A 60 -15.32 -1.79 5.82
C GLU A 60 -16.74 -2.18 5.35
N THR A 61 -17.09 -3.45 5.55
CA THR A 61 -18.34 -4.06 5.09
C THR A 61 -18.97 -4.92 6.19
N ASN A 62 -20.13 -5.52 5.91
CA ASN A 62 -20.79 -6.47 6.80
C ASN A 62 -20.49 -7.93 6.44
N SER A 63 -20.85 -8.84 7.35
CA SER A 63 -20.80 -10.29 7.15
C SER A 63 -21.95 -11.03 7.84
N VAL A 64 -21.92 -12.36 7.81
CA VAL A 64 -22.89 -13.20 8.55
C VAL A 64 -22.69 -13.13 10.06
N PHE A 65 -21.47 -12.77 10.51
CA PHE A 65 -21.08 -12.60 11.91
C PHE A 65 -21.27 -11.16 12.38
N GLN A 66 -21.11 -10.19 11.46
CA GLN A 66 -21.42 -8.78 11.69
C GLN A 66 -22.49 -8.27 10.72
N ARG A 67 -23.76 -8.56 11.01
CA ARG A 67 -24.88 -8.33 10.08
C ARG A 67 -25.33 -6.88 9.95
N SER A 68 -25.04 -6.07 10.96
CA SER A 68 -25.55 -4.70 11.07
C SER A 68 -24.68 -3.63 10.39
N GLY A 69 -23.76 -4.02 9.50
CA GLY A 69 -22.87 -3.08 8.82
C GLY A 69 -21.41 -3.29 9.21
N HIS A 70 -20.68 -2.17 9.29
CA HIS A 70 -19.30 -2.12 9.79
C HIS A 70 -19.29 -2.05 11.33
N SER A 71 -18.10 -2.19 11.91
CA SER A 71 -17.91 -2.15 13.36
C SER A 71 -18.18 -0.75 13.90
N ASP A 72 -18.88 -0.64 15.04
CA ASP A 72 -19.07 0.64 15.74
C ASP A 72 -17.78 1.10 16.45
N GLU A 73 -16.78 0.21 16.56
CA GLU A 73 -15.48 0.52 17.13
C GLU A 73 -14.56 1.16 16.09
N PRO A 74 -13.80 2.22 16.41
CA PRO A 74 -12.89 2.90 15.48
C PRO A 74 -11.58 2.12 15.31
N TRP A 75 -11.67 0.82 15.05
CA TRP A 75 -10.53 -0.09 15.08
C TRP A 75 -9.53 0.19 13.96
N LEU A 76 -10.01 0.46 12.75
CA LEU A 76 -9.17 0.77 11.59
C LEU A 76 -8.48 2.12 11.78
N GLU A 77 -9.20 3.12 12.26
CA GLU A 77 -8.66 4.44 12.61
C GLU A 77 -7.54 4.33 13.64
N ASN A 78 -7.77 3.56 14.72
CA ASN A 78 -6.77 3.34 15.75
C ASN A 78 -5.50 2.68 15.20
N GLN A 79 -5.63 1.74 14.24
CA GLN A 79 -4.48 1.14 13.58
C GLN A 79 -3.76 2.10 12.65
N LEU A 80 -4.49 2.97 11.93
CA LEU A 80 -3.91 3.99 11.07
C LEU A 80 -3.19 5.07 11.88
N ASP A 81 -3.69 5.43 13.05
CA ASP A 81 -3.02 6.33 14.00
C ASP A 81 -1.72 5.71 14.52
N ALA A 82 -1.73 4.42 14.86
CA ALA A 82 -0.51 3.71 15.24
C ALA A 82 0.49 3.61 14.07
N TYR A 83 0.02 3.32 12.85
CA TYR A 83 0.82 3.31 11.63
C TYR A 83 1.50 4.67 11.40
N GLU A 84 0.76 5.78 11.58
CA GLU A 84 1.29 7.14 11.44
C GLU A 84 2.43 7.44 12.41
N GLN A 85 2.34 6.97 13.65
CA GLN A 85 3.39 7.15 14.65
C GLN A 85 4.70 6.44 14.25
N ILE A 86 4.60 5.26 13.64
CA ILE A 86 5.79 4.49 13.22
C ILE A 86 6.24 4.79 11.79
N TYR A 87 5.45 5.52 10.99
CA TYR A 87 5.74 5.85 9.60
C TYR A 87 7.15 6.42 9.37
N PRO A 88 7.68 7.34 10.21
CA PRO A 88 9.05 7.82 10.05
C PRO A 88 10.11 6.72 10.08
N ASN A 89 9.88 5.64 10.83
CA ASN A 89 10.78 4.49 10.87
C ASN A 89 10.58 3.57 9.64
N LEU A 90 9.34 3.39 9.18
CA LEU A 90 9.03 2.54 8.02
C LEU A 90 9.74 3.03 6.76
N ILE A 91 9.68 4.34 6.49
CA ILE A 91 10.28 4.94 5.29
C ILE A 91 11.81 4.91 5.27
N VAL A 92 12.46 4.73 6.42
CA VAL A 92 13.92 4.48 6.49
C VAL A 92 14.25 3.13 5.86
N HIS A 93 13.37 2.14 6.01
CA HIS A 93 13.57 0.79 5.48
C HIS A 93 13.08 0.64 4.04
N ASN A 94 11.97 1.30 3.68
CA ASN A 94 11.48 1.31 2.31
C ASN A 94 10.75 2.64 2.00
N PRO A 95 11.24 3.48 1.07
CA PRO A 95 10.61 4.77 0.77
C PRO A 95 9.22 4.65 0.12
N ASP A 96 8.83 3.46 -0.30
CA ASP A 96 7.57 3.21 -1.01
C ASP A 96 6.34 3.07 -0.09
N TYR A 97 6.51 3.13 1.24
CA TYR A 97 5.36 3.14 2.16
C TYR A 97 4.50 4.40 1.94
N PRO A 98 3.17 4.25 1.73
CA PRO A 98 2.27 5.40 1.62
C PRO A 98 2.10 6.10 2.97
N SER A 99 1.87 7.41 2.96
CA SER A 99 1.55 8.13 4.19
C SER A 99 0.22 7.65 4.78
N ALA A 100 0.06 7.75 6.10
CA ALA A 100 -1.20 7.41 6.77
C ALA A 100 -2.37 8.23 6.19
N GLN A 101 -2.16 9.51 5.86
CA GLN A 101 -3.16 10.35 5.18
C GLN A 101 -3.56 9.79 3.81
N LYS A 102 -2.60 9.26 3.04
CA LYS A 102 -2.90 8.62 1.75
C LYS A 102 -3.76 7.37 1.96
N ILE A 103 -3.43 6.54 2.95
CA ILE A 103 -4.22 5.34 3.26
C ILE A 103 -5.64 5.73 3.68
N ARG A 104 -5.80 6.70 4.59
CA ARG A 104 -7.11 7.22 5.02
C ARG A 104 -7.97 7.73 3.85
N SER A 105 -7.36 8.34 2.84
CA SER A 105 -8.08 8.78 1.63
C SER A 105 -8.62 7.62 0.75
N LEU A 106 -8.21 6.40 1.04
CA LEU A 106 -8.63 5.17 0.37
C LEU A 106 -9.46 4.26 1.28
N CYS A 107 -9.85 4.74 2.47
CA CYS A 107 -10.76 4.03 3.38
C CYS A 107 -12.21 4.41 3.05
N PHE A 108 -13.07 3.41 2.90
CA PHE A 108 -14.48 3.59 2.58
C PHE A 108 -15.34 2.66 3.44
N ILE A 109 -16.57 3.07 3.71
CA ILE A 109 -17.59 2.24 4.37
C ILE A 109 -18.61 1.83 3.32
N CYS A 110 -18.85 0.53 3.18
CA CYS A 110 -19.90 0.00 2.34
C CYS A 110 -21.20 -0.14 3.15
N PHE A 111 -22.22 0.63 2.81
CA PHE A 111 -23.56 0.43 3.35
C PHE A 111 -24.25 -0.69 2.59
N ALA A 112 -24.26 -1.90 3.16
CA ALA A 112 -25.19 -2.92 2.72
C ALA A 112 -26.61 -2.46 3.11
N SER A 113 -27.41 -2.02 2.12
CA SER A 113 -28.85 -1.92 2.32
C SER A 113 -29.34 -3.29 2.78
N GLN A 114 -29.97 -3.36 3.95
CA GLN A 114 -30.51 -4.59 4.53
C GLN A 114 -31.23 -5.40 3.44
N MET A 115 -30.65 -6.53 3.04
CA MET A 115 -31.33 -7.57 2.26
C MET A 115 -32.11 -8.48 3.20
#